data_AF-A0A0F3GTN6-F1
#
_entry.id   AF-A0A0F3GTN6-F1
#
_cell.length_a   1.000
_cell.length_b   1.000
_cell.length_c   1.000
_cell.angle_alpha   90.00
_cell.angle_beta   90.00
_cell.angle_gamma   90.00
#
_symmetry.space_group_name_H-M   'P 1'
#
loop_
_entity.id
_entity.type
_entity.pdbx_description
1 polymer ?
#
loop_
_entity_poly.entity_id
_entity_poly.type
_entity_poly.pdbx_seq_one_letter_code
_entity_poly.pdbx_strand_id
1 'polypeptide(L)'
;MATTTTTLTKGNISVEFKLSCAAGDEKGITVEADDTLNADCIRYSELFHFKVYTWNLPKGYTIYTSDNSINVVSGGVKNETKEQSITFANEDTASLSYPIDALGAMTWYGNQLGSPLQVSATEVKIPKAGVGAGTLTFTTHHNAHSFTVVAPASPPEVYPVVVLIQENP
;
A
#
# COMPACT_ATOMS: atom_id res chain seq x y z
N MET A 1 5.88 -16.27 8.18
CA MET A 1 5.73 -14.90 7.64
C MET A 1 4.24 -14.62 7.55
N ALA A 2 3.77 -13.48 8.06
CA ALA A 2 2.37 -13.11 7.94
C ALA A 2 2.09 -12.73 6.49
N THR A 3 1.15 -13.41 5.84
CA THR A 3 0.69 -13.03 4.50
C THR A 3 -0.43 -12.01 4.68
N THR A 4 -0.11 -10.73 4.52
CA THR A 4 -1.14 -9.70 4.40
C THR A 4 -1.93 -9.96 3.13
N THR A 5 -3.24 -10.09 3.28
CA THR A 5 -4.16 -10.37 2.17
C THR A 5 -5.13 -9.22 2.05
N THR A 6 -5.10 -8.54 0.91
CA THR A 6 -6.09 -7.50 0.56
C THR A 6 -6.96 -8.06 -0.55
N THR A 7 -8.26 -8.20 -0.31
CA THR A 7 -9.22 -8.63 -1.34
C THR A 7 -10.08 -7.45 -1.76
N LEU A 8 -10.19 -7.24 -3.07
CA LEU A 8 -11.02 -6.20 -3.65
C LEU A 8 -11.96 -6.81 -4.67
N THR A 9 -13.25 -6.56 -4.50
CA THR A 9 -14.28 -7.01 -5.42
C THR A 9 -14.87 -5.81 -6.14
N LYS A 10 -14.74 -5.78 -7.47
CA LYS A 10 -15.32 -4.76 -8.35
C LYS A 10 -16.14 -5.48 -9.41
N GLY A 11 -17.46 -5.40 -9.34
CA GLY A 11 -18.35 -6.19 -10.20
C GLY A 11 -18.21 -7.70 -9.94
N ASN A 12 -17.95 -8.47 -11.00
CA ASN A 12 -17.77 -9.93 -10.96
C ASN A 12 -16.30 -10.36 -10.90
N ILE A 13 -15.37 -9.44 -10.67
CA ILE A 13 -13.94 -9.72 -10.54
C ILE A 13 -13.53 -9.49 -9.09
N SER A 14 -12.85 -10.48 -8.50
CA SER A 14 -12.28 -10.39 -7.16
C SER A 14 -10.76 -10.52 -7.23
N VAL A 15 -10.05 -9.47 -6.87
CA VAL A 15 -8.58 -9.43 -6.88
C VAL A 15 -8.05 -9.61 -5.46
N GLU A 16 -7.25 -10.65 -5.25
CA GLU A 16 -6.58 -10.96 -3.98
C GLU A 16 -5.07 -10.66 -4.12
N PHE A 17 -4.55 -9.77 -3.30
CA PHE A 17 -3.12 -9.52 -3.21
C PHE A 17 -2.47 -10.39 -2.13
N LYS A 18 -1.37 -11.06 -2.47
CA LYS A 18 -0.51 -11.80 -1.55
C LYS A 18 0.90 -11.24 -1.58
N LEU A 19 1.48 -11.07 -0.40
CA LEU A 19 2.87 -10.62 -0.25
C LEU A 19 3.76 -11.78 0.20
N SER A 20 4.91 -11.92 -0.45
CA SER A 20 5.97 -12.86 -0.10
C SER A 20 7.29 -12.11 0.10
N CYS A 21 7.41 -11.41 1.22
CA CYS A 21 8.61 -10.69 1.66
C CYS A 21 8.75 -10.75 3.19
N ALA A 22 9.95 -10.49 3.71
CA ALA A 22 10.12 -10.26 5.14
C ALA A 22 9.59 -8.86 5.49
N ALA A 23 8.36 -8.77 6.00
CA ALA A 23 7.77 -7.52 6.48
C ALA A 23 8.35 -7.15 7.86
N GLY A 24 8.81 -5.92 8.01
CA GLY A 24 9.24 -5.33 9.28
C GLY A 24 9.51 -3.82 9.16
N ASP A 25 9.87 -3.18 10.26
CA ASP A 25 10.06 -1.72 10.32
C ASP A 25 11.17 -1.25 9.38
N GLU A 26 12.19 -2.10 9.19
CA GLU A 26 13.36 -1.80 8.36
C GLU A 26 13.16 -2.08 6.87
N LYS A 27 12.19 -2.89 6.45
CA LYS A 27 11.90 -3.15 5.03
C LYS A 27 10.51 -3.75 4.81
N GLY A 28 9.91 -3.46 3.66
CA GLY A 28 8.62 -4.05 3.35
C GLY A 28 8.00 -3.62 2.04
N ILE A 29 6.85 -4.25 1.79
CA ILE A 29 5.97 -4.01 0.65
C ILE A 29 4.58 -3.76 1.22
N THR A 30 3.88 -2.78 0.67
CA THR A 30 2.44 -2.61 0.89
C THR A 30 1.77 -2.35 -0.45
N VAL A 31 0.54 -2.86 -0.60
CA VAL A 31 -0.21 -2.80 -1.85
C VAL A 31 -1.64 -2.37 -1.60
N GLU A 32 -2.14 -1.51 -2.48
CA GLU A 32 -3.54 -1.11 -2.53
C GLU A 32 -4.00 -0.98 -3.99
N ALA A 33 -5.31 -1.05 -4.23
CA ALA A 33 -5.84 -0.64 -5.52
C ALA A 33 -5.74 0.87 -5.71
N ASP A 34 -5.60 1.27 -6.97
CA ASP A 34 -5.76 2.66 -7.34
C ASP A 34 -7.23 2.98 -7.62
N ASP A 35 -8.00 3.26 -6.57
CA ASP A 35 -9.42 3.61 -6.67
C ASP A 35 -9.69 4.86 -7.54
N THR A 36 -8.68 5.70 -7.81
CA THR A 36 -8.85 6.85 -8.70
C THR A 36 -8.88 6.47 -10.17
N LEU A 37 -8.19 5.38 -10.54
CA LEU A 37 -8.11 4.86 -11.91
C LEU A 37 -9.05 3.67 -12.15
N ASN A 38 -9.41 2.94 -11.09
CA ASN A 38 -10.34 1.82 -11.20
C ASN A 38 -11.79 2.30 -11.16
N ALA A 39 -12.57 1.90 -12.17
CA ALA A 39 -14.02 2.06 -12.12
C ALA A 39 -14.64 1.24 -10.97
N ASP A 40 -15.81 1.65 -10.48
CA ASP A 40 -16.56 0.92 -9.44
C ASP A 40 -16.97 -0.49 -9.87
N CYS A 41 -17.16 -0.69 -11.17
CA CYS A 41 -17.46 -1.98 -11.79
C CYS A 41 -16.46 -2.27 -12.90
N ILE A 42 -15.47 -3.11 -12.63
CA ILE A 42 -14.44 -3.52 -13.60
C ILE A 42 -15.01 -4.66 -14.46
N ARG A 43 -14.83 -4.55 -15.77
CA ARG A 43 -15.22 -5.59 -16.74
C ARG A 43 -14.00 -6.38 -17.21
N TYR A 44 -14.25 -7.55 -17.79
CA TYR A 44 -13.21 -8.24 -18.55
C TYR A 44 -12.64 -7.35 -19.66
N SER A 45 -11.35 -7.51 -19.93
CA SER A 45 -10.58 -6.70 -20.88
C SER A 45 -10.35 -5.24 -20.46
N GLU A 46 -10.81 -4.80 -19.29
CA GLU A 46 -10.44 -3.51 -18.70
C GLU A 46 -9.18 -3.63 -17.82
N LEU A 47 -8.52 -2.50 -17.60
CA LEU A 47 -7.34 -2.42 -16.74
C LEU A 47 -7.76 -2.33 -15.27
N PHE A 48 -7.20 -3.20 -14.46
CA PHE A 48 -7.13 -3.07 -13.01
C PHE A 48 -5.81 -2.38 -12.64
N HIS A 49 -5.89 -1.26 -11.95
CA HIS A 49 -4.76 -0.45 -11.50
C HIS A 49 -4.48 -0.66 -10.00
N PHE A 50 -3.20 -0.74 -9.64
CA PHE A 50 -2.79 -0.90 -8.24
C PHE A 50 -1.45 -0.22 -7.99
N LYS A 51 -1.21 0.09 -6.72
CA LYS A 51 -0.02 0.80 -6.24
C LYS A 51 0.80 -0.12 -5.36
N VAL A 52 2.11 -0.17 -5.61
CA VAL A 52 3.04 -0.94 -4.79
C VAL A 52 4.01 0.03 -4.11
N TYR A 53 3.87 0.16 -2.80
CA TYR A 53 4.75 0.92 -1.91
C TYR A 53 5.85 0.00 -1.40
N THR A 54 7.09 0.48 -1.42
CA THR A 54 8.25 -0.31 -1.02
C THR A 54 9.23 0.53 -0.23
N TRP A 55 9.89 -0.06 0.76
CA TRP A 55 11.02 0.57 1.45
C TRP A 55 12.12 -0.43 1.72
N ASN A 56 13.36 0.03 1.54
CA ASN A 56 14.57 -0.73 1.84
C ASN A 56 14.60 -2.14 1.20
N LEU A 57 14.17 -2.23 -0.07
CA LEU A 57 14.25 -3.44 -0.90
C LEU A 57 15.37 -3.29 -1.96
N PRO A 58 16.64 -3.57 -1.62
CA PRO A 58 17.77 -3.30 -2.50
C PRO A 58 17.72 -4.09 -3.82
N LYS A 59 17.05 -5.24 -3.83
CA LYS A 59 16.91 -6.10 -5.00
C LYS A 59 15.56 -5.92 -5.72
N GLY A 60 14.68 -5.05 -5.21
CA GLY A 60 13.32 -4.88 -5.72
C GLY A 60 12.40 -6.08 -5.47
N TYR A 61 11.38 -6.22 -6.30
CA TYR A 61 10.35 -7.26 -6.22
C TYR A 61 9.93 -7.71 -7.62
N THR A 62 9.24 -8.85 -7.67
CA THR A 62 8.59 -9.41 -8.86
C THR A 62 7.10 -9.58 -8.60
N ILE A 63 6.27 -9.39 -9.64
CA ILE A 63 4.82 -9.58 -9.57
C ILE A 63 4.46 -10.82 -10.39
N TYR A 64 3.68 -11.72 -9.79
CA TYR A 64 3.10 -12.91 -10.43
C TYR A 64 1.58 -12.85 -10.33
N THR A 65 0.92 -13.55 -11.25
CA THR A 65 -0.54 -13.53 -11.34
C THR A 65 -1.08 -14.91 -11.65
N SER A 66 -2.24 -15.25 -11.09
CA SER A 66 -2.79 -16.61 -11.18
C SER A 66 -3.15 -17.07 -12.58
N ASP A 67 -3.52 -16.15 -13.47
CA ASP A 67 -3.95 -16.46 -14.83
C ASP A 67 -2.85 -16.26 -15.88
N ASN A 68 -1.65 -15.83 -15.46
CA ASN A 68 -0.53 -15.47 -16.34
C ASN A 68 -0.93 -14.50 -17.48
N SER A 69 -2.12 -13.88 -17.43
CA SER A 69 -2.64 -13.04 -18.53
C SER A 69 -2.17 -11.59 -18.41
N ILE A 70 -1.20 -11.34 -17.55
CA ILE A 70 -0.88 -10.01 -17.05
C ILE A 70 0.44 -9.54 -17.63
N ASN A 71 0.35 -8.62 -18.58
CA ASN A 71 1.43 -7.69 -18.86
C ASN A 71 1.38 -6.61 -17.78
N VAL A 72 2.16 -6.76 -16.72
CA VAL A 72 2.29 -5.69 -15.73
C VAL A 72 2.92 -4.50 -16.43
N VAL A 73 2.13 -3.47 -16.72
CA VAL A 73 2.66 -2.21 -17.24
C VAL A 73 3.10 -1.38 -16.03
N SER A 74 4.41 -1.22 -15.88
CA SER A 74 4.97 -0.27 -14.92
C SER A 74 4.69 1.15 -15.41
N GLY A 75 3.90 1.89 -14.63
CA GLY A 75 3.67 3.32 -14.83
C GLY A 75 4.79 4.21 -14.27
N GLY A 76 5.86 3.60 -13.75
CA GLY A 76 6.95 4.29 -13.06
C GLY A 76 6.64 4.61 -11.60
N VAL A 77 7.59 5.29 -10.96
CA VAL A 77 7.48 5.79 -9.58
C VAL A 77 6.66 7.08 -9.59
N LYS A 78 5.65 7.15 -8.74
CA LYS A 78 4.82 8.35 -8.53
C LYS A 78 4.87 8.76 -7.07
N ASN A 79 4.90 10.08 -6.84
CA ASN A 79 4.77 10.65 -5.51
C ASN A 79 3.30 10.90 -5.20
N GLU A 80 2.92 10.74 -3.93
CA GLU A 80 1.57 10.94 -3.44
C GLU A 80 1.62 11.51 -2.01
N THR A 81 0.65 12.34 -1.66
CA THR A 81 0.46 12.78 -0.27
C THR A 81 -0.54 11.85 0.40
N LYS A 82 -0.15 11.26 1.54
CA LYS A 82 -1.02 10.47 2.39
C LYS A 82 -1.37 11.26 3.65
N GLU A 83 -2.56 11.01 4.16
CA GLU A 83 -2.98 11.41 5.50
C GLU A 83 -3.18 10.14 6.33
N GLN A 84 -2.61 10.10 7.52
CA GLN A 84 -2.79 8.98 8.44
C GLN A 84 -3.11 9.49 9.84
N SER A 85 -4.16 8.91 10.43
CA SER A 85 -4.43 9.08 11.86
C SER A 85 -3.35 8.38 12.68
N ILE A 86 -2.72 9.13 13.58
CA ILE A 86 -1.73 8.61 14.52
C ILE A 86 -2.18 8.88 15.94
N THR A 87 -1.90 7.92 16.83
CA THR A 87 -2.25 7.98 18.24
C THR A 87 -1.04 7.65 19.08
N PHE A 88 -0.87 8.36 20.18
CA PHE A 88 0.14 8.12 21.20
C PHE A 88 -0.57 7.85 22.52
N ALA A 89 -0.16 6.81 23.23
CA ALA A 89 -0.74 6.41 24.51
C ALA A 89 0.37 6.18 25.56
N ASN A 90 1.00 7.27 26.00
CA ASN A 90 2.24 7.27 26.79
C ASN A 90 3.44 6.67 26.05
N GLU A 91 3.40 6.76 24.73
CA GLU A 91 4.49 6.42 23.82
C GLU A 91 4.99 7.70 23.15
N ASP A 92 6.21 7.68 22.63
CA ASP A 92 6.76 8.78 21.84
C ASP A 92 6.97 8.42 20.37
N THR A 93 6.72 7.16 19.98
CA THR A 93 6.79 6.68 18.59
C THR A 93 5.43 6.20 18.10
N ALA A 94 5.20 6.28 16.78
CA ALA A 94 4.03 5.73 16.12
C ALA A 94 4.40 5.19 14.74
N SER A 95 3.83 4.05 14.37
CA SER A 95 4.04 3.41 13.06
C SER A 95 3.06 3.95 12.00
N LEU A 96 3.53 3.93 10.76
CA LEU A 96 2.81 4.33 9.56
C LEU A 96 2.59 3.14 8.65
N SER A 97 1.50 3.20 7.90
CA SER A 97 1.13 2.15 6.95
C SER A 97 1.91 2.23 5.64
N TYR A 98 2.55 3.37 5.37
CA TYR A 98 3.25 3.67 4.13
C TYR A 98 4.62 4.29 4.44
N PRO A 99 5.63 4.10 3.56
CA PRO A 99 6.92 4.72 3.76
C PRO A 99 6.86 6.24 3.57
N ILE A 100 7.59 6.98 4.39
CA ILE A 100 7.70 8.45 4.31
C ILE A 100 8.95 8.83 3.52
N ASP A 101 8.76 9.66 2.50
CA ASP A 101 9.85 10.38 1.83
C ASP A 101 10.08 11.75 2.46
N ALA A 102 8.98 12.43 2.84
CA ALA A 102 9.03 13.73 3.49
C ALA A 102 7.83 13.90 4.43
N LEU A 103 8.10 14.38 5.65
CA LEU A 103 7.04 14.77 6.57
C LEU A 103 6.34 16.03 6.08
N GLY A 104 5.01 16.02 6.17
CA GLY A 104 4.16 17.19 5.99
C GLY A 104 3.76 17.78 7.34
N ALA A 105 2.48 18.09 7.49
CA ALA A 105 1.92 18.75 8.67
C ALA A 105 1.26 17.76 9.63
N MET A 106 1.32 18.05 10.93
CA MET A 106 0.57 17.35 11.95
C MET A 106 -0.59 18.22 12.43
N THR A 107 -1.81 17.72 12.31
CA THR A 107 -3.02 18.34 12.86
C THR A 107 -3.45 17.56 14.11
N TRP A 108 -3.22 18.15 15.28
CA TRP A 108 -3.56 17.52 16.56
C TRP A 108 -5.06 17.61 16.88
N TYR A 109 -5.62 16.52 17.37
CA TYR A 109 -6.94 16.44 17.99
C TYR A 109 -6.75 16.26 19.51
N GLY A 110 -6.66 17.37 20.24
CA GLY A 110 -6.44 17.38 21.69
C GLY A 110 -5.02 17.83 22.08
N ASN A 111 -4.35 17.04 22.91
CA ASN A 111 -3.02 17.39 23.43
C ASN A 111 -1.98 17.48 22.29
N GLN A 112 -1.33 18.64 22.19
CA GLN A 112 -0.21 18.83 21.27
C GLN A 112 1.08 18.33 21.91
N LEU A 113 1.65 17.27 21.35
CA LEU A 113 2.87 16.64 21.87
C LEU A 113 4.14 17.10 21.14
N GLY A 114 4.02 18.08 20.24
CA GLY A 114 5.11 18.68 19.46
C GLY A 114 5.06 18.35 17.98
N SER A 115 6.14 18.65 17.26
CA SER A 115 6.28 18.34 15.84
C SER A 115 6.83 16.93 15.65
N PRO A 116 6.29 16.13 14.71
CA PRO A 116 6.81 14.80 14.43
C PRO A 116 8.20 14.89 13.77
N LEU A 117 9.03 13.89 14.06
CA LEU A 117 10.32 13.65 13.45
C LEU A 117 10.32 12.25 12.85
N GLN A 118 10.82 12.11 11.63
CA GLN A 118 10.95 10.82 10.99
C GLN A 118 12.13 10.08 11.63
N VAL A 119 11.91 8.85 12.07
CA VAL A 119 12.97 8.01 12.67
C VAL A 119 13.27 6.76 11.86
N SER A 120 12.31 6.28 11.05
CA SER A 120 12.53 5.24 10.06
C SER A 120 11.67 5.50 8.82
N ALA A 121 11.65 4.56 7.87
CA ALA A 121 10.79 4.67 6.69
C ALA A 121 9.31 4.68 7.07
N THR A 122 8.91 3.97 8.13
CA THR A 122 7.51 3.79 8.52
C THR A 122 7.23 4.23 9.95
N GLU A 123 8.11 5.02 10.57
CA GLU A 123 7.91 5.48 11.95
C GLU A 123 8.22 6.95 12.12
N VAL A 124 7.41 7.56 12.98
CA VAL A 124 7.60 8.93 13.46
C VAL A 124 7.73 8.95 14.97
N LYS A 125 8.49 9.92 15.45
CA LYS A 125 8.68 10.21 16.87
C LYS A 125 8.22 11.62 17.19
N ILE A 126 7.61 11.81 18.35
CA ILE A 126 7.27 13.12 18.92
C ILE A 126 8.22 13.47 20.08
N PRO A 127 8.48 14.76 20.34
CA PRO A 127 9.47 15.17 21.35
C PRO A 127 8.98 14.97 22.79
N LYS A 128 7.67 14.89 23.03
CA LYS A 128 7.07 14.74 24.36
C LYS A 128 6.20 13.49 24.41
N ALA A 129 6.62 12.48 25.16
CA ALA A 129 5.77 11.33 25.46
C ALA A 129 4.47 11.76 26.15
N GLY A 130 3.37 11.10 25.82
CA GLY A 130 2.07 11.37 26.44
C GLY A 130 0.91 10.74 25.69
N VAL A 131 -0.31 11.17 26.02
CA VAL A 131 -1.53 10.75 25.35
C VAL A 131 -2.00 11.83 24.39
N GLY A 132 -2.12 11.50 23.10
CA GLY A 132 -2.52 12.43 22.05
C GLY A 132 -2.93 11.71 20.77
N ALA A 133 -3.71 12.37 19.94
CA ALA A 133 -4.11 11.86 18.63
C ALA A 133 -4.08 12.99 17.60
N GLY A 134 -3.90 12.66 16.33
CA GLY A 134 -3.98 13.64 15.26
C GLY A 134 -3.84 13.00 13.89
N THR A 135 -3.89 13.84 12.86
CA THR A 135 -3.68 13.44 11.48
C THR A 135 -2.33 13.97 11.01
N LEU A 136 -1.46 13.06 10.60
CA LEU A 136 -0.20 13.37 9.96
C LEU A 136 -0.37 13.33 8.45
N THR A 137 0.00 14.41 7.78
CA THR A 137 0.18 14.44 6.33
C THR A 137 1.65 14.20 6.00
N PHE A 138 1.93 13.38 4.99
CA PHE A 138 3.29 13.09 4.55
C PHE A 138 3.32 12.71 3.07
N THR A 139 4.46 12.92 2.43
CA THR A 139 4.70 12.47 1.07
C THR A 139 5.28 11.07 1.08
N THR A 140 4.79 10.23 0.19
CA THR A 140 5.24 8.86 -0.08
C THR A 140 5.40 8.66 -1.58
N HIS A 141 5.97 7.53 -1.98
CA HIS A 141 6.03 7.10 -3.36
C HIS A 141 5.54 5.67 -3.54
N HIS A 142 4.97 5.41 -4.71
CA HIS A 142 4.58 4.07 -5.14
C HIS A 142 5.00 3.80 -6.57
N ASN A 143 5.17 2.53 -6.89
CA ASN A 143 5.22 2.07 -8.27
C ASN A 143 3.79 1.80 -8.73
N ALA A 144 3.38 2.47 -9.80
CA ALA A 144 2.07 2.23 -10.41
C ALA A 144 2.12 1.00 -11.31
N HIS A 145 1.15 0.12 -11.16
CA HIS A 145 1.02 -1.10 -11.96
C HIS A 145 -0.40 -1.26 -12.46
N SER A 146 -0.55 -2.01 -13.54
CA SER A 146 -1.86 -2.41 -14.03
C SER A 146 -1.84 -3.75 -14.72
N PHE A 147 -3.01 -4.36 -14.81
CA PHE A 147 -3.20 -5.61 -15.54
C PHE A 147 -4.59 -5.70 -16.16
N THR A 148 -4.73 -6.56 -17.16
CA THR A 148 -6.02 -6.84 -17.79
C THR A 148 -6.50 -8.23 -17.41
N VAL A 149 -7.74 -8.33 -16.94
CA VAL A 149 -8.38 -9.62 -16.69
C VAL A 149 -9.01 -10.13 -17.97
N VAL A 150 -8.56 -11.27 -18.46
CA VAL A 150 -9.14 -11.91 -19.64
C VAL A 150 -10.24 -12.87 -19.18
N ALA A 151 -11.42 -12.77 -19.79
CA ALA A 151 -12.51 -13.69 -19.48
C ALA A 151 -12.10 -15.13 -19.82
N PRO A 152 -12.25 -16.10 -18.89
CA PRO A 152 -12.12 -17.50 -19.25
C PRO A 152 -13.30 -17.92 -20.16
N ALA A 153 -13.16 -19.02 -20.89
CA ALA A 153 -14.20 -19.54 -21.78
C ALA A 153 -15.53 -19.86 -21.06
N SER A 154 -15.50 -20.07 -19.74
CA SER A 154 -16.68 -20.29 -18.90
C SER A 154 -16.47 -19.57 -17.56
N PRO A 155 -16.82 -18.28 -17.47
CA PRO A 155 -16.56 -17.49 -16.27
C PRO A 155 -17.47 -17.92 -15.12
N PRO A 156 -16.92 -18.10 -13.90
CA PRO A 156 -17.73 -18.21 -12.69
C PRO A 156 -18.49 -16.89 -12.43
N GLU A 157 -19.46 -16.93 -11.53
CA GLU A 157 -20.21 -15.74 -11.09
C GLU A 157 -19.28 -14.64 -10.55
N VAL A 158 -18.23 -15.05 -9.83
CA VAL A 158 -17.12 -14.18 -9.42
C VAL A 158 -15.81 -14.83 -9.85
N TYR A 159 -15.04 -14.14 -10.69
CA TYR A 159 -13.75 -14.60 -11.16
C TYR A 159 -12.62 -14.13 -10.24
N PRO A 160 -11.92 -15.05 -9.55
CA PRO A 160 -10.82 -14.69 -8.66
C PRO A 160 -9.52 -14.50 -9.44
N VAL A 161 -8.83 -13.41 -9.16
CA VAL A 161 -7.47 -13.12 -9.64
C VAL A 161 -6.56 -13.00 -8.42
N VAL A 162 -5.52 -13.84 -8.33
CA VAL A 162 -4.51 -13.74 -7.26
C VAL A 162 -3.27 -13.06 -7.82
N VAL A 163 -2.85 -11.98 -7.18
CA VAL A 163 -1.62 -11.24 -7.48
C VAL A 163 -0.62 -11.47 -6.36
N LEU A 164 0.50 -12.12 -6.67
CA LEU A 164 1.61 -12.32 -5.73
C LEU A 164 2.68 -11.27 -5.99
N ILE A 165 3.05 -10.52 -4.95
CA ILE A 165 4.19 -9.61 -4.98
C ILE A 165 5.28 -10.21 -4.09
N GLN A 166 6.42 -10.52 -4.68
CA GLN A 166 7.51 -11.26 -4.04
C GLN A 166 8.80 -10.46 -4.04
N GLU A 167 9.46 -10.36 -2.88
CA GLU A 167 10.81 -9.79 -2.75
C GLU A 167 11.81 -10.62 -3.56
N ASN A 168 12.69 -9.95 -4.31
CA ASN A 168 13.73 -10.63 -5.08
C ASN A 168 14.84 -11.17 -4.14
N PRO A 169 15.31 -12.41 -4.35
CA PRO A 169 16.24 -13.10 -3.45
C PRO A 169 17.64 -12.49 -3.43
#